data_AF-A0A934MSG7-F1
#
_entry.id   AF-A0A934MSG7-F1
#
_cell.length_a   1.000
_cell.length_b   1.000
_cell.length_c   1.000
_cell.angle_alpha   90.00
_cell.angle_beta   90.00
_cell.angle_gamma   90.00
#
_symmetry.space_group_name_H-M   'P 1'
#
loop_
_entity.id
_entity.type
_entity.pdbx_description
1 polymer ?
#
loop_
_entity_poly.entity_id
_entity_poly.type
_entity_poly.pdbx_seq_one_letter_code
_entity_poly.pdbx_strand_id
1 'polypeptide(L)'
;MRTFNKCLGATGLALILVAGLVAPSQAQSGADIDFGDDSSEWANDGECDDPRFTGEGMASELEDADIGKDATDCQAAFDAGSITLAETGEIAGDPPVGSGDIDFGDDTSEWANDGECDDMRFTGEGMAAELEDVDVARDATDCRTAFEAGTITLAEPDEGDADATEPVTTRPEDIDFGDDTSEWANDGECDDSRFAGSAMAEELEDADIGHDATDCRTAYEAGELTLVDTVSITPTPGQIDFGDDSSEWANDQECDDPRFAGSGMASDPTDEDILRDATDCRTAYEDGTITLAEDAPDQPMTPVSGSVLEALAARIDFGDDSGAWPNDGECDDPDFFGAGVVTDPSDSERLKDASDCRAAFLAGNAALKSGSDLGGIFDFGSDTSEWANDGQCDDWRFTGEGMAKKLSSMDVLGDASDCQALVNSGEISIKPVFDPNYVLGAPYDSSGVNFGDNSSSYANDNICDDPRFEGPGVASTLLDSDLEKDSADCQALFEQGKITLR
;
A
#
# COMPACT_ATOMS: atom_id res chain seq x y z
N MET A 1 -94.54 -15.30 16.44
CA MET A 1 -94.21 -16.67 16.87
C MET A 1 -94.52 -17.59 15.70
N ARG A 2 -93.70 -18.53 15.24
CA ARG A 2 -92.47 -19.15 15.73
C ARG A 2 -91.94 -19.98 14.54
N THR A 3 -90.62 -20.17 14.51
CA THR A 3 -89.89 -21.28 13.85
C THR A 3 -90.12 -21.52 12.35
N PHE A 4 -89.09 -21.33 11.53
CA PHE A 4 -88.99 -22.01 10.23
C PHE A 4 -87.61 -22.61 10.00
N ASN A 5 -87.64 -23.92 9.78
CA ASN A 5 -86.56 -24.78 9.33
C ASN A 5 -86.00 -24.33 7.98
N LYS A 6 -84.67 -24.41 7.84
CA LYS A 6 -83.96 -24.29 6.56
C LYS A 6 -83.80 -25.67 5.92
N CYS A 7 -84.33 -25.82 4.71
CA CYS A 7 -83.90 -26.81 3.72
C CYS A 7 -84.28 -26.27 2.33
N LEU A 8 -83.30 -25.85 1.55
CA LEU A 8 -83.31 -25.67 0.09
C LEU A 8 -81.84 -25.44 -0.28
N GLY A 9 -81.25 -26.06 -1.29
CA GLY A 9 -81.81 -26.69 -2.48
C GLY A 9 -80.83 -26.33 -3.59
N ALA A 10 -80.11 -27.32 -4.08
CA ALA A 10 -79.02 -27.20 -5.04
C ALA A 10 -79.51 -26.79 -6.43
N THR A 11 -78.73 -25.97 -7.13
CA THR A 11 -78.47 -26.10 -8.59
C THR A 11 -77.25 -25.24 -8.94
N GLY A 12 -76.27 -25.87 -9.59
CA GLY A 12 -75.00 -25.27 -9.96
C GLY A 12 -75.11 -24.19 -11.02
N LEU A 13 -74.20 -23.22 -10.92
CA LEU A 13 -73.89 -22.25 -11.97
C LEU A 13 -72.37 -22.14 -12.07
N ALA A 14 -71.91 -22.19 -13.33
CA ALA A 14 -70.54 -22.14 -13.81
C ALA A 14 -69.54 -21.31 -12.97
N LEU A 15 -68.51 -21.98 -12.44
CA LEU A 15 -67.29 -21.32 -11.99
C LEU A 15 -66.44 -21.05 -13.24
N ILE A 16 -66.53 -19.83 -13.77
CA ILE A 16 -65.59 -19.35 -14.78
C ILE A 16 -64.26 -19.14 -14.07
N LEU A 17 -63.30 -19.97 -14.46
CA LEU A 17 -61.89 -19.88 -14.11
C LEU A 17 -61.32 -18.60 -14.76
N VAL A 18 -61.42 -17.47 -14.06
CA VAL A 18 -60.61 -16.29 -14.38
C VAL A 18 -59.28 -16.49 -13.67
N ALA A 19 -58.29 -16.91 -14.45
CA ALA A 19 -56.88 -16.82 -14.07
C ALA A 19 -56.53 -15.33 -13.93
N GLY A 20 -56.74 -14.79 -12.73
CA GLY A 20 -56.03 -13.61 -12.28
C GLY A 20 -54.62 -14.05 -11.91
N LEU A 21 -53.66 -13.73 -12.77
CA LEU A 21 -52.25 -13.67 -12.40
C LEU A 21 -52.10 -12.59 -11.32
N VAL A 22 -52.29 -12.97 -10.06
CA VAL A 22 -51.59 -12.29 -8.98
C VAL A 22 -50.16 -12.81 -9.11
N ALA A 23 -49.29 -11.96 -9.63
CA ALA A 23 -47.87 -12.13 -9.39
C ALA A 23 -47.68 -12.35 -7.88
N PRO A 24 -46.79 -13.26 -7.45
CA PRO A 24 -46.34 -13.19 -6.07
C PRO A 24 -45.80 -11.78 -5.88
N SER A 25 -46.48 -10.98 -5.04
CA SER A 25 -45.85 -9.79 -4.48
C SER A 25 -44.54 -10.30 -3.93
N GLN A 26 -43.45 -9.78 -4.48
CA GLN A 26 -42.12 -10.08 -3.97
C GLN A 26 -42.15 -9.55 -2.53
N ALA A 27 -42.41 -10.44 -1.57
CA ALA A 27 -42.08 -10.16 -0.19
C ALA A 27 -40.58 -9.89 -0.22
N GLN A 28 -40.20 -8.61 -0.16
CA GLN A 28 -38.84 -8.24 0.20
C GLN A 28 -38.56 -8.99 1.49
N SER A 29 -37.56 -9.84 1.48
CA SER A 29 -37.14 -10.56 2.66
C SER A 29 -36.78 -9.52 3.72
N GLY A 30 -37.61 -9.35 4.75
CA GLY A 30 -37.33 -8.50 5.91
C GLY A 30 -36.17 -9.01 6.78
N ALA A 31 -35.30 -9.86 6.23
CA ALA A 31 -34.10 -10.36 6.90
C ALA A 31 -32.95 -9.34 6.89
N ASP A 32 -33.02 -8.29 6.06
CA ASP A 32 -32.00 -7.24 5.91
C ASP A 32 -32.51 -5.83 6.26
N ILE A 33 -33.74 -5.69 6.78
CA ILE A 33 -34.26 -4.36 7.17
C ILE A 33 -34.05 -4.18 8.68
N ASP A 34 -33.29 -3.16 9.05
CA ASP A 34 -33.15 -2.74 10.45
C ASP A 34 -34.32 -1.84 10.87
N PHE A 35 -35.30 -2.46 11.54
CA PHE A 35 -36.46 -1.78 12.10
C PHE A 35 -36.13 -0.98 13.37
N GLY A 36 -34.95 -1.17 13.97
CA GLY A 36 -34.51 -0.45 15.17
C GLY A 36 -35.09 -0.97 16.49
N ASP A 37 -35.47 -0.07 17.39
CA ASP A 37 -36.06 -0.36 18.71
C ASP A 37 -37.41 0.33 18.94
N ASP A 38 -37.97 0.25 20.16
CA ASP A 38 -39.26 0.85 20.54
C ASP A 38 -39.06 2.02 21.52
N SER A 39 -38.06 2.87 21.28
CA SER A 39 -37.65 3.91 22.24
C SER A 39 -38.41 5.24 22.14
N SER A 40 -39.23 5.48 21.11
CA SER A 40 -40.00 6.73 20.97
C SER A 40 -41.21 6.77 21.89
N GLU A 41 -41.80 7.96 22.05
CA GLU A 41 -43.06 8.11 22.80
C GLU A 41 -44.29 7.61 22.03
N TRP A 42 -44.13 7.40 20.72
CA TRP A 42 -45.14 6.92 19.78
C TRP A 42 -45.02 5.41 19.49
N ALA A 43 -43.91 4.78 19.90
CA ALA A 43 -43.71 3.35 19.73
C ALA A 43 -44.84 2.49 20.33
N ASN A 44 -45.18 1.39 19.64
CA ASN A 44 -46.22 0.43 20.05
C ASN A 44 -47.64 1.02 20.14
N ASP A 45 -47.98 2.04 19.36
CA ASP A 45 -49.32 2.64 19.34
C ASP A 45 -50.26 2.05 18.27
N GLY A 46 -49.72 1.20 17.39
CA GLY A 46 -50.41 0.48 16.33
C GLY A 46 -50.32 1.15 14.95
N GLU A 47 -49.57 2.23 14.81
CA GLU A 47 -49.16 2.85 13.54
C GLU A 47 -47.62 2.78 13.43
N CYS A 48 -47.06 2.83 12.22
CA CYS A 48 -45.61 2.91 12.01
C CYS A 48 -45.18 4.39 11.92
N ASP A 49 -44.38 4.84 12.88
CA ASP A 49 -43.90 6.24 12.95
C ASP A 49 -42.62 6.49 12.15
N ASP A 50 -41.97 5.45 11.64
CA ASP A 50 -40.68 5.54 10.97
C ASP A 50 -40.82 6.10 9.52
N PRO A 51 -40.32 7.32 9.23
CA PRO A 51 -40.45 7.97 7.92
C PRO A 51 -39.79 7.21 6.76
N ARG A 52 -38.95 6.22 7.03
CA ARG A 52 -38.32 5.37 6.00
C ARG A 52 -39.33 4.47 5.29
N PHE A 53 -40.54 4.31 5.83
CA PHE A 53 -41.59 3.48 5.27
C PHE A 53 -42.74 4.31 4.68
N THR A 54 -43.53 3.70 3.82
CA THR A 54 -44.74 4.28 3.23
C THR A 54 -45.81 3.21 3.04
N GLY A 55 -47.09 3.56 3.23
CA GLY A 55 -48.21 2.65 2.98
C GLY A 55 -49.36 2.76 3.97
N GLU A 56 -50.24 1.77 3.95
CA GLU A 56 -51.39 1.65 4.85
C GLU A 56 -50.91 1.14 6.21
N GLY A 57 -50.97 1.99 7.23
CA GLY A 57 -50.44 1.69 8.57
C GLY A 57 -49.36 2.66 9.05
N MET A 58 -48.94 3.64 8.23
CA MET A 58 -48.10 4.75 8.68
C MET A 58 -48.88 5.72 9.58
N ALA A 59 -48.19 6.30 10.55
CA ALA A 59 -48.72 7.39 11.35
C ALA A 59 -49.06 8.61 10.50
N SER A 60 -50.01 9.41 11.00
CA SER A 60 -50.51 10.57 10.25
C SER A 60 -49.56 11.78 10.26
N GLU A 61 -48.68 11.85 11.24
CA GLU A 61 -47.57 12.79 11.35
C GLU A 61 -46.31 11.94 11.54
N LEU A 62 -45.26 12.22 10.76
CA LEU A 62 -44.00 11.48 10.78
C LEU A 62 -42.89 12.48 11.10
N GLU A 63 -42.05 12.16 12.09
CA GLU A 63 -40.93 12.98 12.50
C GLU A 63 -39.62 12.20 12.33
N ASP A 64 -38.56 12.87 11.86
CA ASP A 64 -37.24 12.23 11.70
C ASP A 64 -36.68 11.71 13.04
N ALA A 65 -37.14 12.28 14.16
CA ALA A 65 -36.81 11.83 15.50
C ALA A 65 -37.25 10.38 15.79
N ASP A 66 -38.20 9.84 15.02
CA ASP A 66 -38.80 8.51 15.22
C ASP A 66 -38.24 7.43 14.28
N ILE A 67 -37.24 7.78 13.45
CA ILE A 67 -36.52 6.82 12.60
C ILE A 67 -35.95 5.67 13.45
N GLY A 68 -36.37 4.45 13.16
CA GLY A 68 -35.92 3.23 13.86
C GLY A 68 -36.31 3.16 15.33
N LYS A 69 -37.34 3.90 15.77
CA LYS A 69 -37.77 3.93 17.18
C LYS A 69 -39.17 3.37 17.44
N ASP A 70 -39.79 2.83 16.40
CA ASP A 70 -41.07 2.14 16.46
C ASP A 70 -41.00 0.79 15.71
N ALA A 71 -40.00 -0.01 16.09
CA ALA A 71 -39.64 -1.24 15.41
C ALA A 71 -40.78 -2.26 15.37
N THR A 72 -41.52 -2.41 16.47
CA THR A 72 -42.55 -3.44 16.60
C THR A 72 -43.72 -3.21 15.63
N ASP A 73 -44.21 -1.97 15.51
CA ASP A 73 -45.35 -1.68 14.63
C ASP A 73 -44.93 -1.57 13.16
N CYS A 74 -43.77 -0.98 12.87
CA CYS A 74 -43.20 -0.95 11.53
C CYS A 74 -42.87 -2.35 10.99
N GLN A 75 -42.29 -3.23 11.80
CA GLN A 75 -42.05 -4.62 11.40
C GLN A 75 -43.36 -5.37 11.15
N ALA A 76 -44.36 -5.20 12.03
CA ALA A 76 -45.65 -5.85 11.88
C ALA A 76 -46.40 -5.41 10.63
N ALA A 77 -46.38 -4.12 10.32
CA ALA A 77 -46.98 -3.54 9.12
C ALA A 77 -46.22 -3.96 7.84
N PHE A 78 -44.90 -4.05 7.89
CA PHE A 78 -44.07 -4.48 6.77
C PHE A 78 -44.26 -5.98 6.47
N ASP A 79 -44.28 -6.83 7.50
CA ASP A 79 -44.56 -8.27 7.39
C ASP A 79 -45.98 -8.56 6.91
N ALA A 80 -46.94 -7.68 7.25
CA ALA A 80 -48.29 -7.71 6.72
C ALA A 80 -48.37 -7.25 5.25
N GLY A 81 -47.29 -6.65 4.73
CA GLY A 81 -47.21 -6.06 3.39
C GLY A 81 -48.08 -4.82 3.22
N SER A 82 -48.43 -4.15 4.33
CA SER A 82 -49.27 -2.95 4.31
C SER A 82 -48.44 -1.67 4.16
N ILE A 83 -47.17 -1.71 4.58
CA ILE A 83 -46.16 -0.70 4.29
C ILE A 83 -44.98 -1.31 3.51
N THR A 84 -44.27 -0.47 2.75
CA THR A 84 -43.03 -0.77 2.04
C THR A 84 -41.98 0.28 2.37
N LEU A 85 -40.70 -0.01 2.14
CA LEU A 85 -39.69 1.06 2.17
C LEU A 85 -40.07 2.12 1.13
N ALA A 86 -39.99 3.39 1.52
CA ALA A 86 -40.26 4.48 0.60
C ALA A 86 -39.18 4.47 -0.50
N GLU A 87 -39.59 4.25 -1.76
CA GLU A 87 -38.68 4.43 -2.90
C GLU A 87 -38.33 5.92 -3.00
N THR A 88 -37.07 6.25 -2.69
CA THR A 88 -36.54 7.61 -2.71
C THR A 88 -36.46 8.12 -4.15
N GLY A 89 -37.52 8.79 -4.60
CA GLY A 89 -37.48 9.68 -5.75
C GLY A 89 -36.81 11.01 -5.38
N GLU A 90 -35.61 11.22 -5.90
CA GLU A 90 -34.92 12.51 -6.13
C GLU A 90 -35.38 13.71 -5.28
N ILE A 91 -34.75 13.87 -4.11
CA ILE A 91 -34.34 15.18 -3.57
C ILE A 91 -32.92 15.02 -3.04
N ALA A 92 -32.07 15.96 -3.43
CA ALA A 92 -30.63 16.01 -3.24
C ALA A 92 -30.16 15.92 -1.78
N GLY A 93 -29.03 15.23 -1.60
CA GLY A 93 -28.25 15.14 -0.36
C GLY A 93 -28.10 13.69 0.07
N ASP A 94 -26.95 13.09 -0.23
CA ASP A 94 -26.55 11.79 0.34
C ASP A 94 -26.66 11.85 1.87
N PRO A 95 -27.28 10.86 2.53
CA PRO A 95 -27.17 10.72 3.97
C PRO A 95 -25.75 10.23 4.33
N PRO A 96 -25.18 10.70 5.45
CA PRO A 96 -23.76 10.56 5.72
C PRO A 96 -23.33 9.10 5.88
N VAL A 97 -22.14 8.82 5.34
CA VAL A 97 -21.30 7.68 5.68
C VAL A 97 -21.39 7.46 7.20
N GLY A 98 -21.68 6.23 7.61
CA GLY A 98 -21.88 5.90 9.02
C GLY A 98 -20.76 6.45 9.91
N SER A 99 -21.13 7.09 11.01
CA SER A 99 -20.23 7.74 11.99
C SER A 99 -19.19 6.80 12.65
N GLY A 100 -19.19 5.52 12.28
CA GLY A 100 -18.17 4.55 12.68
C GLY A 100 -16.85 4.66 11.92
N ASP A 101 -16.84 5.29 10.74
CA ASP A 101 -15.69 5.31 9.83
C ASP A 101 -14.99 6.68 9.72
N ILE A 102 -15.53 7.73 10.34
CA ILE A 102 -14.94 9.08 10.28
C ILE A 102 -13.98 9.28 11.46
N ASP A 103 -12.70 9.53 11.15
CA ASP A 103 -11.69 9.90 12.13
C ASP A 103 -11.76 11.39 12.47
N PHE A 104 -12.48 11.71 13.54
CA PHE A 104 -12.59 13.06 14.09
C PHE A 104 -11.30 13.54 14.78
N GLY A 105 -10.33 12.67 15.05
CA GLY A 105 -9.06 13.05 15.69
C GLY A 105 -9.10 13.19 17.22
N ASP A 106 -8.38 14.18 17.76
CA ASP A 106 -8.29 14.50 19.20
C ASP A 106 -8.72 15.96 19.53
N ASP A 107 -8.57 16.38 20.79
CA ASP A 107 -8.93 17.73 21.27
C ASP A 107 -7.68 18.54 21.68
N THR A 108 -6.63 18.53 20.85
CA THR A 108 -5.32 19.13 21.21
C THR A 108 -5.12 20.58 20.74
N SER A 109 -6.01 21.14 19.92
CA SER A 109 -5.89 22.53 19.47
C SER A 109 -6.19 23.53 20.61
N GLU A 110 -5.83 24.81 20.40
CA GLU A 110 -6.19 25.87 21.34
C GLU A 110 -7.67 26.26 21.29
N TRP A 111 -8.34 25.87 20.20
CA TRP A 111 -9.74 26.13 19.89
C TRP A 111 -10.67 24.94 20.16
N ALA A 112 -10.11 23.76 20.48
CA ALA A 112 -10.90 22.58 20.81
C ALA A 112 -11.88 22.79 21.99
N ASN A 113 -13.08 22.22 21.88
CA ASN A 113 -14.15 22.29 22.89
C ASN A 113 -14.70 23.72 23.13
N ASP A 114 -14.66 24.61 22.15
CA ASP A 114 -15.23 25.95 22.24
C ASP A 114 -16.68 26.07 21.73
N GLY A 115 -17.20 25.00 21.14
CA GLY A 115 -18.56 24.86 20.63
C GLY A 115 -18.72 25.11 19.14
N GLU A 116 -17.62 25.34 18.41
CA GLU A 116 -17.54 25.37 16.94
C GLU A 116 -16.59 24.25 16.46
N CYS A 117 -16.73 23.78 15.21
CA CYS A 117 -15.82 22.80 14.61
C CYS A 117 -14.72 23.52 13.84
N ASP A 118 -13.47 23.36 14.28
CA ASP A 118 -12.28 23.98 13.64
C ASP A 118 -11.65 23.11 12.54
N ASP A 119 -12.18 21.92 12.29
CA ASP A 119 -11.63 20.97 11.33
C ASP A 119 -12.16 21.23 9.91
N MET A 120 -11.33 21.83 9.06
CA MET A 120 -11.69 22.17 7.68
C MET A 120 -12.10 21.00 6.78
N ARG A 121 -11.90 19.74 7.22
CA ARG A 121 -12.45 18.56 6.54
C ARG A 121 -13.97 18.52 6.59
N PHE A 122 -14.61 19.38 7.38
CA PHE A 122 -16.05 19.48 7.50
C PHE A 122 -16.58 20.82 6.96
N THR A 123 -17.87 20.85 6.64
CA THR A 123 -18.57 22.06 6.17
C THR A 123 -19.99 22.08 6.71
N GLY A 124 -20.53 23.27 7.01
CA GLY A 124 -21.92 23.43 7.44
C GLY A 124 -22.14 24.45 8.56
N GLU A 125 -23.33 24.39 9.16
CA GLU A 125 -23.73 25.23 10.30
C GLU A 125 -23.10 24.66 11.59
N GLY A 126 -22.12 25.36 12.15
CA GLY A 126 -21.34 24.89 13.30
C GLY A 126 -19.84 24.87 13.07
N MET A 127 -19.37 25.16 11.86
CA MET A 127 -17.96 25.44 11.58
C MET A 127 -17.51 26.76 12.20
N ALA A 128 -16.26 26.82 12.66
CA ALA A 128 -15.62 28.06 13.07
C ALA A 128 -15.54 29.06 11.91
N ALA A 129 -15.55 30.35 12.25
CA ALA A 129 -15.54 31.42 11.25
C ALA A 129 -14.18 31.60 10.54
N GLU A 130 -13.10 31.22 11.22
CA GLU A 130 -11.73 31.18 10.69
C GLU A 130 -11.22 29.75 10.89
N LEU A 131 -10.70 29.13 9.82
CA LEU A 131 -10.19 27.75 9.83
C LEU A 131 -8.70 27.79 9.48
N GLU A 132 -7.88 27.04 10.21
CA GLU A 132 -6.45 26.91 9.97
C GLU A 132 -6.05 25.43 9.78
N ASP A 133 -5.08 25.15 8.89
CA ASP A 133 -4.60 23.78 8.63
C ASP A 133 -4.08 23.08 9.89
N VAL A 134 -3.64 23.88 10.87
CA VAL A 134 -3.13 23.39 12.15
C VAL A 134 -4.23 22.77 13.02
N ASP A 135 -5.50 23.00 12.75
CA ASP A 135 -6.63 22.54 13.57
C ASP A 135 -7.34 21.29 13.00
N VAL A 136 -6.90 20.80 11.83
CA VAL A 136 -7.38 19.55 11.23
C VAL A 136 -7.20 18.38 12.20
N ALA A 137 -8.29 17.65 12.46
CA ALA A 137 -8.35 16.51 13.38
C ALA A 137 -7.94 16.83 14.85
N ARG A 138 -8.05 18.10 15.28
CA ARG A 138 -7.66 18.52 16.64
C ARG A 138 -8.78 19.15 17.47
N ASP A 139 -10.00 19.11 16.95
CA ASP A 139 -11.23 19.51 17.63
C ASP A 139 -12.32 18.44 17.48
N ALA A 140 -11.98 17.22 17.90
CA ALA A 140 -12.78 16.03 17.66
C ALA A 140 -14.16 16.08 18.33
N THR A 141 -14.26 16.66 19.53
CA THR A 141 -15.50 16.65 20.32
C THR A 141 -16.57 17.54 19.68
N ASP A 142 -16.23 18.75 19.23
CA ASP A 142 -17.21 19.68 18.66
C ASP A 142 -17.56 19.28 17.21
N CYS A 143 -16.57 18.88 16.40
CA CYS A 143 -16.81 18.35 15.06
C CYS A 143 -17.67 17.08 15.07
N ARG A 144 -17.43 16.14 15.99
CA ARG A 144 -18.30 14.96 16.14
C ARG A 144 -19.72 15.36 16.54
N THR A 145 -19.85 16.27 17.50
CA THR A 145 -21.16 16.71 18.00
C THR A 145 -21.97 17.38 16.89
N ALA A 146 -21.35 18.26 16.12
CA ALA A 146 -21.99 18.94 14.99
C ALA A 146 -22.31 17.98 13.83
N PHE A 147 -21.44 16.99 13.57
CA PHE A 147 -21.66 15.99 12.54
C PHE A 147 -22.81 15.04 12.90
N GLU A 148 -22.84 14.55 14.15
CA GLU A 148 -23.93 13.71 14.67
C GLU A 148 -25.26 14.47 14.76
N ALA A 149 -25.21 15.78 14.95
CA ALA A 149 -26.38 16.66 14.88
C ALA A 149 -26.82 16.94 13.43
N GLY A 150 -26.04 16.51 12.42
CA GLY A 150 -26.29 16.77 11.01
C GLY A 150 -26.17 18.24 10.61
N THR A 151 -25.53 19.07 11.44
CA THR A 151 -25.37 20.50 11.16
C THR A 151 -24.11 20.78 10.33
N ILE A 152 -23.12 19.89 10.43
CA ILE A 152 -21.98 19.83 9.49
C ILE A 152 -21.94 18.47 8.80
N THR A 153 -21.38 18.43 7.60
CA THR A 153 -21.07 17.22 6.83
C THR A 153 -19.57 17.18 6.56
N LEU A 154 -19.02 16.02 6.17
CA LEU A 154 -17.68 16.01 5.58
C LEU A 154 -17.74 16.94 4.35
N ALA A 155 -16.76 17.83 4.22
CA ALA A 155 -16.57 18.51 2.97
C ALA A 155 -16.29 17.44 1.92
N GLU A 156 -17.02 17.48 0.81
CA GLU A 156 -16.59 16.77 -0.38
C GLU A 156 -15.13 17.15 -0.61
N PRO A 157 -14.22 16.17 -0.79
CA PRO A 157 -12.88 16.52 -1.19
C PRO A 157 -13.01 17.43 -2.41
N ASP A 158 -12.30 18.55 -2.40
CA ASP A 158 -12.17 19.40 -3.57
C ASP A 158 -11.31 18.62 -4.58
N GLU A 159 -11.84 17.51 -5.09
CA GLU A 159 -11.31 16.81 -6.23
C GLU A 159 -11.80 17.59 -7.43
N GLY A 160 -10.90 18.44 -7.91
CA GLY A 160 -10.74 18.50 -9.36
C GLY A 160 -10.56 17.07 -9.86
N ASP A 161 -11.66 16.49 -10.33
CA ASP A 161 -11.74 15.28 -11.14
C ASP A 161 -11.40 13.95 -10.44
N ALA A 162 -12.43 13.13 -10.15
CA ALA A 162 -12.37 11.68 -10.43
C ALA A 162 -13.75 10.97 -10.39
N ASP A 163 -14.10 10.44 -11.56
CA ASP A 163 -14.82 9.19 -11.81
C ASP A 163 -16.36 9.13 -11.67
N ALA A 164 -17.02 9.63 -12.71
CA ALA A 164 -18.14 8.90 -13.30
C ALA A 164 -17.66 8.24 -14.60
N THR A 165 -17.66 6.91 -14.64
CA THR A 165 -17.38 6.07 -15.80
C THR A 165 -18.18 6.49 -17.05
N GLU A 166 -17.60 7.36 -17.88
CA GLU A 166 -17.80 7.55 -19.32
C GLU A 166 -16.56 8.30 -19.86
N PRO A 167 -16.11 8.08 -21.12
CA PRO A 167 -14.85 8.63 -21.63
C PRO A 167 -14.84 10.17 -21.60
N VAL A 168 -13.89 10.74 -20.85
CA VAL A 168 -13.61 12.17 -20.76
C VAL A 168 -13.24 12.71 -22.14
N THR A 169 -14.04 13.65 -22.64
CA THR A 169 -13.60 14.56 -23.70
C THR A 169 -13.17 15.85 -23.01
N THR A 170 -11.87 16.08 -22.85
CA THR A 170 -11.33 17.38 -22.43
C THR A 170 -11.82 18.43 -23.44
N ARG A 171 -12.45 19.50 -22.96
CA ARG A 171 -12.93 20.57 -23.85
C ARG A 171 -11.80 21.58 -24.07
N PRO A 172 -11.64 22.17 -25.26
CA PRO A 172 -10.54 23.09 -25.56
C PRO A 172 -10.46 24.33 -24.64
N GLU A 173 -11.57 24.71 -24.00
CA GLU A 173 -11.61 25.77 -22.99
C GLU A 173 -10.94 25.42 -21.67
N ASP A 174 -10.74 24.13 -21.38
CA ASP A 174 -10.19 23.61 -20.13
C ASP A 174 -8.66 23.35 -20.23
N ILE A 175 -8.04 23.60 -21.39
CA ILE A 175 -6.61 23.36 -21.67
C ILE A 175 -5.85 24.70 -21.75
N ASP A 176 -4.77 24.82 -20.99
CA ASP A 176 -3.84 25.95 -21.07
C ASP A 176 -2.79 25.73 -22.18
N PHE A 177 -3.12 26.22 -23.38
CA PHE A 177 -2.22 26.22 -24.53
C PHE A 177 -1.05 27.20 -24.42
N GLY A 178 -1.04 28.11 -23.42
CA GLY A 178 0.03 29.07 -23.22
C GLY A 178 -0.01 30.31 -24.14
N ASP A 179 1.15 30.76 -24.62
CA ASP A 179 1.32 31.94 -25.50
C ASP A 179 2.01 31.60 -26.84
N ASP A 180 2.32 32.62 -27.65
CA ASP A 180 2.96 32.48 -28.97
C ASP A 180 4.36 33.14 -28.98
N THR A 181 5.17 32.93 -27.95
CA THR A 181 6.43 33.68 -27.77
C THR A 181 7.70 32.99 -28.24
N SER A 182 7.65 31.71 -28.63
CA SER A 182 8.81 31.00 -29.18
C SER A 182 9.16 31.48 -30.60
N GLU A 183 10.33 31.07 -31.11
CA GLU A 183 10.70 31.34 -32.50
C GLU A 183 9.99 30.43 -33.51
N TRP A 184 9.40 29.34 -33.02
CA TRP A 184 8.65 28.34 -33.78
C TRP A 184 7.13 28.56 -33.73
N ALA A 185 6.65 29.43 -32.83
CA ALA A 185 5.24 29.80 -32.75
C ALA A 185 4.63 30.28 -34.09
N ASN A 186 3.42 29.82 -34.41
CA ASN A 186 2.66 30.18 -35.63
C ASN A 186 3.32 29.73 -36.95
N ASP A 187 4.08 28.64 -36.96
CA ASP A 187 4.69 28.11 -38.17
C ASP A 187 3.84 27.03 -38.89
N GLY A 188 2.77 26.59 -38.24
CA GLY A 188 1.77 25.64 -38.73
C GLY A 188 1.92 24.22 -38.17
N GLU A 189 2.85 23.98 -37.26
CA GLU A 189 3.04 22.74 -36.50
C GLU A 189 2.90 23.06 -35.00
N CYS A 190 2.63 22.06 -34.16
CA CYS A 190 2.59 22.24 -32.70
C CYS A 190 3.93 21.83 -32.09
N ASP A 191 4.62 22.78 -31.45
CA ASP A 191 5.93 22.57 -30.81
C ASP A 191 5.84 22.19 -29.33
N ASP A 192 4.63 22.10 -28.79
CA ASP A 192 4.39 21.83 -27.38
C ASP A 192 4.31 20.32 -27.10
N SER A 193 5.36 19.78 -26.46
CA SER A 193 5.48 18.35 -26.14
C SER A 193 4.38 17.80 -25.21
N ARG A 194 3.56 18.66 -24.59
CA ARG A 194 2.33 18.26 -23.86
C ARG A 194 1.25 17.72 -24.80
N PHE A 195 1.40 17.82 -26.12
CA PHE A 195 0.47 17.30 -27.11
C PHE A 195 1.11 16.17 -27.93
N ALA A 196 0.26 15.31 -28.49
CA ALA A 196 0.67 14.25 -29.40
C ALA A 196 -0.31 14.14 -30.57
N GLY A 197 0.22 13.92 -31.78
CA GLY A 197 -0.63 13.72 -32.95
C GLY A 197 0.08 14.04 -34.26
N SER A 198 -0.68 14.04 -35.36
CA SER A 198 -0.11 14.19 -36.70
C SER A 198 0.29 15.62 -37.08
N ALA A 199 -0.04 16.59 -36.22
CA ALA A 199 0.24 18.00 -36.40
C ALA A 199 1.37 18.51 -35.47
N MET A 200 2.10 17.59 -34.82
CA MET A 200 3.30 17.92 -34.04
C MET A 200 4.47 18.25 -34.96
N ALA A 201 5.36 19.14 -34.52
CA ALA A 201 6.65 19.35 -35.14
C ALA A 201 7.51 18.08 -35.10
N GLU A 202 8.41 17.92 -36.08
CA GLU A 202 9.31 16.75 -36.14
C GLU A 202 10.40 16.77 -35.05
N GLU A 203 10.81 17.96 -34.61
CA GLU A 203 11.78 18.18 -33.54
C GLU A 203 11.09 19.04 -32.47
N LEU A 204 11.12 18.59 -31.20
CA LEU A 204 10.49 19.27 -30.07
C LEU A 204 11.58 19.68 -29.08
N GLU A 205 11.49 20.90 -28.54
CA GLU A 205 12.39 21.39 -27.49
C GLU A 205 11.57 21.82 -26.27
N ASP A 206 12.04 21.51 -25.06
CA ASP A 206 11.36 21.90 -23.81
C ASP A 206 11.14 23.41 -23.67
N ALA A 207 12.00 24.20 -24.33
CA ALA A 207 11.90 25.66 -24.35
C ALA A 207 10.65 26.16 -25.08
N ASP A 208 9.96 25.33 -25.85
CA ASP A 208 8.79 25.66 -26.66
C ASP A 208 7.46 25.19 -26.02
N ILE A 209 7.52 24.50 -24.88
CA ILE A 209 6.33 24.09 -24.10
C ILE A 209 5.50 25.32 -23.71
N GLY A 210 4.22 25.34 -24.11
CA GLY A 210 3.30 26.44 -23.84
C GLY A 210 3.64 27.74 -24.57
N HIS A 211 4.46 27.69 -25.62
CA HIS A 211 4.90 28.87 -26.36
C HIS A 211 4.49 28.89 -27.84
N ASP A 212 3.70 27.90 -28.27
CA ASP A 212 3.05 27.82 -29.58
C ASP A 212 1.53 27.55 -29.46
N ALA A 213 0.86 28.42 -28.71
CA ALA A 213 -0.54 28.24 -28.35
C ALA A 213 -1.50 28.20 -29.54
N THR A 214 -1.24 29.00 -30.58
CA THR A 214 -2.17 29.15 -31.71
C THR A 214 -2.22 27.89 -32.57
N ASP A 215 -1.09 27.27 -32.88
CA ASP A 215 -1.05 26.09 -33.74
C ASP A 215 -1.47 24.84 -32.96
N CYS A 216 -0.99 24.67 -31.72
CA CYS A 216 -1.43 23.59 -30.84
C CYS A 216 -2.95 23.62 -30.57
N ARG A 217 -3.54 24.79 -30.31
CA ARG A 217 -5.00 24.92 -30.17
C ARG A 217 -5.73 24.57 -31.45
N THR A 218 -5.27 25.08 -32.58
CA THR A 218 -5.92 24.86 -33.87
C THR A 218 -5.92 23.37 -34.23
N ALA A 219 -4.80 22.69 -34.02
CA ALA A 219 -4.65 21.28 -34.32
C ALA A 219 -5.39 20.38 -33.30
N TYR A 220 -5.45 20.77 -32.02
CA TYR A 220 -6.27 20.08 -31.01
C TYR A 220 -7.77 20.21 -31.31
N GLU A 221 -8.26 21.41 -31.63
CA GLU A 221 -9.67 21.63 -32.02
C GLU A 221 -10.04 20.92 -33.34
N ALA A 222 -9.07 20.69 -34.22
CA ALA A 222 -9.23 19.88 -35.42
C ALA A 222 -9.26 18.37 -35.13
N GLY A 223 -8.92 17.95 -33.92
CA GLY A 223 -8.78 16.54 -33.51
C GLY A 223 -7.54 15.87 -34.11
N GLU A 224 -6.56 16.65 -34.55
CA GLU A 224 -5.28 16.18 -35.07
C GLU A 224 -4.22 16.01 -33.97
N LEU A 225 -4.44 16.64 -32.82
CA LEU A 225 -3.68 16.48 -31.59
C LEU A 225 -4.60 16.01 -30.45
N THR A 226 -4.00 15.24 -29.54
CA THR A 226 -4.53 14.93 -28.21
C THR A 226 -3.57 15.50 -27.18
N LEU A 227 -4.09 15.97 -26.04
CA LEU A 227 -3.24 16.28 -24.90
C LEU A 227 -2.63 14.96 -24.44
N VAL A 228 -1.32 14.93 -24.31
CA VAL A 228 -0.63 13.86 -23.58
C VAL A 228 -0.97 14.14 -22.13
N ASP A 229 -1.89 13.36 -21.56
CA ASP A 229 -2.12 13.41 -20.13
C ASP A 229 -0.80 13.03 -19.45
N THR A 230 -0.13 14.04 -18.88
CA THR A 230 0.80 13.86 -17.76
C THR A 230 0.03 13.74 -16.44
N VAL A 231 -1.29 13.50 -16.51
CA VAL A 231 -2.08 13.00 -15.39
C VAL A 231 -1.71 11.54 -15.21
N SER A 232 -1.06 11.29 -14.07
CA SER A 232 -1.21 10.11 -13.23
C SER A 232 -1.93 8.98 -13.95
N ILE A 233 -1.16 8.04 -14.47
CA ILE A 233 -1.62 6.67 -14.47
C ILE A 233 -1.69 6.32 -12.98
N THR A 234 -2.73 6.78 -12.28
CA THR A 234 -3.12 6.22 -11.00
C THR A 234 -3.46 4.79 -11.39
N PRO A 235 -2.56 3.83 -11.13
CA PRO A 235 -2.93 2.47 -11.39
C PRO A 235 -4.07 2.22 -10.41
N THR A 236 -5.16 1.63 -10.87
CA THR A 236 -6.02 0.84 -9.97
C THR A 236 -5.12 0.20 -8.91
N PRO A 237 -5.34 0.42 -7.60
CA PRO A 237 -4.45 -0.10 -6.57
C PRO A 237 -4.23 -1.59 -6.80
N GLY A 238 -3.09 -1.94 -7.39
CA GLY A 238 -2.86 -3.30 -7.89
C GLY A 238 -2.00 -3.50 -9.14
N GLN A 239 -1.76 -2.53 -10.04
CA GLN A 239 -0.84 -2.77 -11.17
C GLN A 239 -0.20 -1.50 -11.75
N ILE A 240 1.00 -1.15 -11.27
CA ILE A 240 1.88 -0.15 -11.89
C ILE A 240 2.30 -0.63 -13.28
N ASP A 241 2.25 0.26 -14.26
CA ASP A 241 2.74 0.00 -15.61
C ASP A 241 4.22 0.37 -15.72
N PHE A 242 5.06 -0.67 -15.70
CA PHE A 242 6.50 -0.56 -15.84
C PHE A 242 6.96 -0.52 -17.31
N GLY A 243 6.07 -0.79 -18.28
CA GLY A 243 6.41 -0.75 -19.71
C GLY A 243 7.11 -2.00 -20.25
N ASP A 244 8.11 -1.82 -21.14
CA ASP A 244 8.96 -2.87 -21.71
C ASP A 244 10.47 -2.58 -21.52
N ASP A 245 11.36 -3.42 -22.07
CA ASP A 245 12.83 -3.29 -21.93
C ASP A 245 13.47 -2.82 -23.25
N SER A 246 12.89 -1.80 -23.88
CA SER A 246 13.30 -1.38 -25.23
C SER A 246 14.42 -0.32 -25.30
N SER A 247 14.82 0.28 -24.18
CA SER A 247 15.92 1.26 -24.14
C SER A 247 17.29 0.57 -24.26
N GLU A 248 18.34 1.36 -24.49
CA GLU A 248 19.73 0.84 -24.48
C GLU A 248 20.27 0.61 -23.07
N TRP A 249 19.58 1.16 -22.07
CA TRP A 249 19.92 1.13 -20.65
C TRP A 249 19.12 0.07 -19.87
N ALA A 250 18.06 -0.49 -20.47
CA ALA A 250 17.27 -1.55 -19.84
C ALA A 250 18.09 -2.79 -19.43
N ASN A 251 17.79 -3.36 -18.26
CA ASN A 251 18.46 -4.52 -17.65
C ASN A 251 19.91 -4.24 -17.22
N ASP A 252 20.24 -3.02 -16.84
CA ASP A 252 21.53 -2.65 -16.27
C ASP A 252 21.56 -2.60 -14.73
N GLN A 253 20.41 -2.83 -14.10
CA GLN A 253 20.11 -2.83 -12.65
C GLN A 253 19.82 -1.45 -12.05
N GLU A 254 19.63 -0.42 -12.85
CA GLU A 254 19.13 0.89 -12.42
C GLU A 254 17.79 1.17 -13.10
N CYS A 255 16.87 1.86 -12.42
CA CYS A 255 15.62 2.30 -13.04
C CYS A 255 15.85 3.59 -13.82
N ASP A 256 15.70 3.55 -15.14
CA ASP A 256 15.88 4.72 -16.01
C ASP A 256 14.61 5.58 -16.17
N ASP A 257 13.48 5.11 -15.65
CA ASP A 257 12.18 5.74 -15.84
C ASP A 257 11.96 6.91 -14.86
N PRO A 258 11.97 8.18 -15.33
CA PRO A 258 11.89 9.35 -14.46
C PRO A 258 10.54 9.52 -13.74
N ARG A 259 9.53 8.69 -14.03
CA ARG A 259 8.29 8.63 -13.26
C ARG A 259 8.49 8.07 -11.86
N PHE A 260 9.63 7.43 -11.61
CA PHE A 260 10.01 6.93 -10.30
C PHE A 260 11.09 7.79 -9.64
N ALA A 261 11.19 7.68 -8.32
CA ALA A 261 12.20 8.36 -7.52
C ALA A 261 12.70 7.44 -6.40
N GLY A 262 14.00 7.46 -6.11
CA GLY A 262 14.59 6.71 -5.01
C GLY A 262 16.02 6.26 -5.25
N SER A 263 16.54 5.41 -4.38
CA SER A 263 17.92 4.92 -4.42
C SER A 263 18.19 3.89 -5.52
N GLY A 264 17.14 3.34 -6.13
CA GLY A 264 17.23 2.42 -7.27
C GLY A 264 17.16 3.11 -8.64
N MET A 265 17.14 4.45 -8.70
CA MET A 265 17.13 5.21 -9.94
C MET A 265 18.51 5.33 -10.57
N ALA A 266 18.57 5.36 -11.89
CA ALA A 266 19.73 5.79 -12.65
C ALA A 266 20.14 7.21 -12.23
N SER A 267 21.42 7.56 -12.39
CA SER A 267 21.93 8.85 -11.91
C SER A 267 21.41 10.06 -12.70
N ASP A 268 21.05 9.85 -13.97
CA ASP A 268 20.56 10.87 -14.90
C ASP A 268 19.44 10.27 -15.78
N PRO A 269 18.26 9.94 -15.22
CA PRO A 269 17.15 9.37 -15.99
C PRO A 269 16.62 10.42 -16.96
N THR A 270 16.20 9.98 -18.14
CA THR A 270 15.69 10.87 -19.18
C THR A 270 14.28 10.50 -19.59
N ASP A 271 13.51 11.48 -20.06
CA ASP A 271 12.12 11.22 -20.51
C ASP A 271 12.06 10.28 -21.73
N GLU A 272 13.18 10.09 -22.44
CA GLU A 272 13.27 9.10 -23.53
C GLU A 272 13.13 7.65 -23.02
N ASP A 273 13.45 7.40 -21.75
CA ASP A 273 13.49 6.07 -21.12
C ASP A 273 12.21 5.72 -20.34
N ILE A 274 11.21 6.61 -20.32
CA ILE A 274 9.88 6.35 -19.75
C ILE A 274 9.28 5.07 -20.34
N LEU A 275 8.90 4.12 -19.49
CA LEU A 275 8.31 2.81 -19.84
C LEU A 275 9.23 1.91 -20.67
N ARG A 276 10.54 2.14 -20.69
CA ARG A 276 11.49 1.38 -21.53
C ARG A 276 12.52 0.58 -20.76
N ASP A 277 12.43 0.60 -19.44
CA ASP A 277 13.25 -0.18 -18.52
C ASP A 277 12.38 -0.89 -17.46
N ALA A 278 11.49 -1.75 -17.94
CA ALA A 278 10.46 -2.35 -17.10
C ALA A 278 10.99 -3.33 -16.06
N THR A 279 12.05 -4.08 -16.39
CA THR A 279 12.58 -5.12 -15.51
C THR A 279 13.27 -4.52 -14.29
N ASP A 280 14.07 -3.47 -14.46
CA ASP A 280 14.81 -2.87 -13.35
C ASP A 280 13.91 -1.96 -12.51
N CYS A 281 13.06 -1.13 -13.13
CA CYS A 281 12.06 -0.33 -12.41
C CYS A 281 11.06 -1.19 -11.62
N ARG A 282 10.62 -2.34 -12.16
CA ARG A 282 9.77 -3.27 -11.39
C ARG A 282 10.48 -3.82 -10.18
N THR A 283 11.72 -4.28 -10.37
CA THR A 283 12.52 -4.86 -9.30
C THR A 283 12.78 -3.84 -8.20
N ALA A 284 13.21 -2.64 -8.57
CA ALA A 284 13.46 -1.54 -7.64
C ALA A 284 12.18 -1.10 -6.88
N TYR A 285 11.02 -1.10 -7.55
CA TYR A 285 9.75 -0.78 -6.90
C TYR A 285 9.30 -1.88 -5.93
N GLU A 286 9.41 -3.16 -6.32
CA GLU A 286 9.09 -4.31 -5.46
C GLU A 286 10.02 -4.39 -4.23
N ASP A 287 11.27 -3.97 -4.40
CA ASP A 287 12.27 -3.86 -3.32
C ASP A 287 12.09 -2.60 -2.46
N GLY A 288 11.19 -1.70 -2.84
CA GLY A 288 10.91 -0.44 -2.15
C GLY A 288 12.06 0.57 -2.20
N THR A 289 12.99 0.41 -3.14
CA THR A 289 14.10 1.35 -3.34
C THR A 289 13.71 2.55 -4.20
N ILE A 290 12.60 2.45 -4.93
CA ILE A 290 11.95 3.55 -5.65
C ILE A 290 10.44 3.60 -5.38
N THR A 291 9.85 4.80 -5.48
CA THR A 291 8.41 5.06 -5.43
C THR A 291 8.01 5.90 -6.65
N LEU A 292 6.72 6.11 -6.89
CA LEU A 292 6.29 7.09 -7.90
C LEU A 292 6.74 8.49 -7.48
N ALA A 293 7.27 9.27 -8.42
CA ALA A 293 7.86 10.59 -8.16
C ALA A 293 6.82 11.59 -7.64
N GLU A 294 5.55 11.43 -8.01
CA GLU A 294 4.40 12.22 -7.54
C GLU A 294 3.99 11.88 -6.09
N ASP A 295 4.34 10.69 -5.60
CA ASP A 295 4.25 10.32 -4.18
C ASP A 295 5.50 10.73 -3.38
N ALA A 296 6.50 11.33 -4.05
CA ALA A 296 7.74 11.76 -3.43
C ALA A 296 7.63 13.24 -3.00
N PRO A 297 7.56 13.55 -1.68
CA PRO A 297 7.56 14.93 -1.24
C PRO A 297 8.95 15.55 -1.41
N ASP A 298 8.96 16.79 -1.90
CA ASP A 298 10.14 17.64 -2.07
C ASP A 298 10.75 17.98 -0.69
N GLN A 299 11.62 17.11 -0.17
CA GLN A 299 12.37 17.15 1.12
C GLN A 299 11.54 17.10 2.42
N PRO A 300 12.15 16.67 3.56
CA PRO A 300 12.76 15.38 3.84
C PRO A 300 11.67 14.34 4.19
N MET A 301 12.05 13.06 4.14
CA MET A 301 11.19 11.92 4.51
C MET A 301 10.28 12.22 5.71
N THR A 302 9.00 11.91 5.56
CA THR A 302 8.05 11.86 6.68
C THR A 302 8.66 11.04 7.82
N PRO A 303 8.54 11.47 9.09
CA PRO A 303 9.15 10.78 10.18
C PRO A 303 8.51 9.40 10.29
N VAL A 304 9.30 8.38 9.97
CA VAL A 304 9.03 7.01 10.42
C VAL A 304 8.67 7.13 11.90
N SER A 305 7.49 6.63 12.29
CA SER A 305 7.01 6.74 13.68
C SER A 305 8.18 6.45 14.63
N GLY A 306 8.37 7.25 15.68
CA GLY A 306 9.48 7.06 16.62
C GLY A 306 9.57 5.61 17.11
N SER A 307 8.45 4.89 17.18
CA SER A 307 8.42 3.44 17.49
C SER A 307 9.07 2.55 16.44
N VAL A 308 8.96 2.89 15.16
CA VAL A 308 9.60 2.19 14.04
C VAL A 308 11.10 2.51 14.02
N LEU A 309 11.47 3.78 14.18
CA LEU A 309 12.89 4.18 14.25
C LEU A 309 13.60 3.53 15.46
N GLU A 310 12.93 3.46 16.61
CA GLU A 310 13.44 2.75 17.79
C GLU A 310 13.55 1.23 17.54
N ALA A 311 12.59 0.65 16.81
CA ALA A 311 12.62 -0.76 16.43
C ALA A 311 13.74 -1.08 15.41
N LEU A 312 14.02 -0.17 14.48
CA LEU A 312 15.18 -0.26 13.58
C LEU A 312 16.49 -0.08 14.36
N ALA A 313 16.59 0.92 15.22
CA ALA A 313 17.77 1.12 16.05
C ALA A 313 18.03 -0.08 16.99
N ALA A 314 16.99 -0.75 17.48
CA ALA A 314 17.15 -1.97 18.27
C ALA A 314 17.70 -3.17 17.48
N ARG A 315 17.71 -3.10 16.14
CA ARG A 315 18.21 -4.15 15.23
C ARG A 315 19.62 -3.87 14.71
N ILE A 316 20.15 -2.68 14.96
CA ILE A 316 21.49 -2.26 14.55
C ILE A 316 22.45 -2.51 15.71
N ASP A 317 23.57 -3.19 15.45
CA ASP A 317 24.66 -3.26 16.41
C ASP A 317 25.47 -1.96 16.32
N PHE A 318 25.25 -1.05 17.27
CA PHE A 318 26.03 0.19 17.39
C PHE A 318 27.35 -0.02 18.14
N GLY A 319 27.58 -1.21 18.71
CA GLY A 319 28.79 -1.51 19.48
C GLY A 319 28.80 -1.00 20.92
N ASP A 320 29.95 -0.48 21.37
CA ASP A 320 30.14 0.13 22.69
C ASP A 320 30.74 1.54 22.62
N ASP A 321 31.02 2.17 23.77
CA ASP A 321 31.62 3.52 23.86
C ASP A 321 33.12 3.43 24.25
N SER A 322 33.85 2.45 23.70
CA SER A 322 35.26 2.19 24.08
C SER A 322 36.29 2.96 23.26
N GLY A 323 35.85 3.80 22.32
CA GLY A 323 36.67 4.51 21.34
C GLY A 323 37.57 5.59 21.91
N ALA A 324 38.29 6.26 21.02
CA ALA A 324 39.07 7.45 21.36
C ALA A 324 38.19 8.68 21.60
N TRP A 325 37.01 8.71 20.97
CA TRP A 325 36.12 9.87 20.88
C TRP A 325 34.64 9.57 21.26
N PRO A 326 34.34 8.67 22.20
CA PRO A 326 32.94 8.34 22.48
C PRO A 326 32.22 9.54 23.13
N ASN A 327 30.95 9.75 22.79
CA ASN A 327 30.08 10.78 23.38
C ASN A 327 30.57 12.23 23.14
N ASP A 328 31.17 12.51 21.98
CA ASP A 328 31.61 13.85 21.60
C ASP A 328 30.56 14.62 20.75
N GLY A 329 29.48 13.95 20.37
CA GLY A 329 28.33 14.50 19.66
C GLY A 329 28.34 14.26 18.16
N GLU A 330 29.32 13.52 17.63
CA GLU A 330 29.40 13.07 16.24
C GLU A 330 29.58 11.55 16.23
N CYS A 331 28.99 10.84 15.26
CA CYS A 331 29.21 9.40 15.10
C CYS A 331 30.58 9.16 14.45
N ASP A 332 31.48 8.47 15.15
CA ASP A 332 32.83 8.13 14.66
C ASP A 332 32.91 6.80 13.89
N ASP A 333 31.82 6.05 13.84
CA ASP A 333 31.79 4.75 13.20
C ASP A 333 31.79 4.88 11.66
N PRO A 334 32.80 4.35 10.95
CA PRO A 334 32.88 4.43 9.50
C PRO A 334 31.79 3.66 8.75
N ASP A 335 30.99 2.83 9.42
CA ASP A 335 29.85 2.13 8.82
C ASP A 335 28.62 3.03 8.65
N PHE A 336 28.65 4.23 9.25
CA PHE A 336 27.62 5.22 9.10
C PHE A 336 28.05 6.34 8.13
N PHE A 337 27.08 7.04 7.57
CA PHE A 337 27.26 8.27 6.81
C PHE A 337 26.11 9.24 7.09
N GLY A 338 26.33 10.53 6.84
CA GLY A 338 25.32 11.56 7.04
C GLY A 338 25.84 12.76 7.84
N ALA A 339 24.96 13.73 8.08
CA ALA A 339 25.30 15.00 8.74
C ALA A 339 25.69 14.85 10.23
N GLY A 340 25.32 13.73 10.86
CA GLY A 340 25.66 13.38 12.24
C GLY A 340 26.88 12.46 12.36
N VAL A 341 27.60 12.20 11.26
CA VAL A 341 28.81 11.36 11.23
C VAL A 341 30.04 12.25 10.99
N VAL A 342 31.15 11.95 11.65
CA VAL A 342 32.42 12.68 11.45
C VAL A 342 32.83 12.62 9.98
N THR A 343 33.47 13.68 9.47
CA THR A 343 33.76 13.82 8.03
C THR A 343 34.77 12.81 7.46
N ASP A 344 35.56 12.17 8.32
CA ASP A 344 36.58 11.18 7.92
C ASP A 344 36.73 10.13 9.04
N PRO A 345 35.74 9.24 9.21
CA PRO A 345 35.72 8.26 10.28
C PRO A 345 36.81 7.22 10.05
N SER A 346 37.53 6.85 11.11
CA SER A 346 38.59 5.86 11.03
C SER A 346 38.07 4.45 11.28
N ASP A 347 38.58 3.46 10.53
CA ASP A 347 38.35 2.03 10.81
C ASP A 347 38.67 1.61 12.25
N SER A 348 39.52 2.37 12.96
CA SER A 348 39.80 2.08 14.36
C SER A 348 38.62 2.38 15.30
N GLU A 349 37.67 3.21 14.89
CA GLU A 349 36.53 3.67 15.70
C GLU A 349 35.22 2.91 15.41
N ARG A 350 35.26 1.94 14.49
CA ARG A 350 34.15 1.02 14.19
C ARG A 350 33.61 0.34 15.46
N LEU A 351 32.31 0.45 15.69
CA LEU A 351 31.56 -0.08 16.83
C LEU A 351 32.03 0.42 18.20
N LYS A 352 32.63 1.62 18.26
CA LYS A 352 33.24 2.17 19.48
C LYS A 352 32.68 3.52 19.94
N ASP A 353 31.65 3.98 19.25
CA ASP A 353 30.93 5.21 19.55
C ASP A 353 29.41 4.99 19.46
N ALA A 354 28.95 3.97 20.18
CA ALA A 354 27.58 3.50 20.10
C ALA A 354 26.54 4.57 20.48
N SER A 355 26.83 5.39 21.50
CA SER A 355 25.91 6.38 22.01
C SER A 355 25.61 7.49 21.00
N ASP A 356 26.62 8.04 20.34
CA ASP A 356 26.44 9.12 19.36
C ASP A 356 25.95 8.58 18.02
N CYS A 357 26.44 7.42 17.56
CA CYS A 357 25.92 6.78 16.35
C CYS A 357 24.44 6.40 16.48
N ARG A 358 24.00 5.87 17.63
CA ARG A 358 22.57 5.59 17.88
C ARG A 358 21.76 6.88 17.94
N ALA A 359 22.27 7.92 18.58
CA ALA A 359 21.57 9.21 18.68
C ALA A 359 21.43 9.88 17.31
N ALA A 360 22.49 9.88 16.51
CA ALA A 360 22.50 10.41 15.15
C ALA A 360 21.57 9.62 14.24
N PHE A 361 21.52 8.29 14.36
CA PHE A 361 20.58 7.44 13.63
C PHE A 361 19.12 7.73 13.99
N LEU A 362 18.80 7.80 15.29
CA LEU A 362 17.44 8.12 15.74
C LEU A 362 17.01 9.56 15.40
N ALA A 363 17.97 10.46 15.20
CA ALA A 363 17.72 11.82 14.76
C ALA A 363 17.59 11.94 13.22
N GLY A 364 17.75 10.85 12.47
CA GLY A 364 17.76 10.86 11.00
C GLY A 364 18.99 11.52 10.38
N ASN A 365 20.03 11.76 11.17
CA ASN A 365 21.26 12.44 10.75
C ASN A 365 22.40 11.47 10.41
N ALA A 366 22.24 10.18 10.71
CA ALA A 366 23.16 9.13 10.31
C ALA A 366 22.37 7.95 9.73
N ALA A 367 22.84 7.42 8.61
CA ALA A 367 22.35 6.20 7.99
C ALA A 367 23.48 5.17 7.93
N LEU A 368 23.14 3.89 8.02
CA LEU A 368 24.07 2.82 7.71
C LEU A 368 24.32 2.82 6.21
N LYS A 369 25.58 2.72 5.80
CA LYS A 369 25.89 2.46 4.39
C LYS A 369 25.25 1.12 4.00
N SER A 370 24.75 0.99 2.78
CA SER A 370 24.19 -0.28 2.28
C SER A 370 25.27 -1.37 2.22
N GLY A 371 24.92 -2.66 2.27
CA GLY A 371 25.91 -3.75 2.21
C GLY A 371 26.86 -3.70 1.00
N SER A 372 26.38 -3.15 -0.12
CA SER A 372 27.13 -2.81 -1.33
C SER A 372 28.11 -1.63 -1.14
N ASP A 373 27.70 -0.61 -0.38
CA ASP A 373 28.49 0.60 -0.06
C ASP A 373 29.36 0.47 1.20
N LEU A 374 29.12 -0.56 2.00
CA LEU A 374 29.89 -0.91 3.19
C LEU A 374 31.16 -1.68 2.86
N GLY A 375 31.36 -2.08 1.61
CA GLY A 375 32.40 -3.06 1.29
C GLY A 375 32.35 -4.20 2.31
N GLY A 376 31.14 -4.70 2.63
CA GLY A 376 30.97 -5.81 3.54
C GLY A 376 31.78 -6.95 2.97
N ILE A 377 32.98 -7.16 3.52
CA ILE A 377 33.88 -8.20 3.05
C ILE A 377 33.11 -9.47 3.30
N PHE A 378 32.52 -10.05 2.24
CA PHE A 378 32.00 -11.41 2.30
C PHE A 378 33.10 -12.23 2.95
N ASP A 379 32.84 -12.81 4.13
CA ASP A 379 33.88 -13.53 4.86
C ASP A 379 34.18 -14.80 4.08
N PHE A 380 35.18 -14.75 3.21
CA PHE A 380 35.69 -15.90 2.49
C PHE A 380 36.32 -16.92 3.46
N GLY A 381 36.65 -16.51 4.68
CA GLY A 381 37.23 -17.35 5.72
C GLY A 381 38.75 -17.40 5.65
N SER A 382 39.32 -18.59 5.76
CA SER A 382 40.75 -18.86 5.75
C SER A 382 41.09 -20.14 5.01
N ASP A 383 42.34 -20.32 4.58
CA ASP A 383 42.79 -21.54 3.88
C ASP A 383 43.18 -22.66 4.85
N THR A 384 42.22 -23.12 5.65
CA THR A 384 42.45 -24.11 6.71
C THR A 384 41.97 -25.52 6.36
N SER A 385 41.15 -25.68 5.32
CA SER A 385 40.72 -26.98 4.81
C SER A 385 41.88 -27.77 4.20
N GLU A 386 41.77 -29.10 4.19
CA GLU A 386 42.67 -29.96 3.42
C GLU A 386 42.52 -29.79 1.90
N TRP A 387 41.40 -29.20 1.47
CA TRP A 387 41.05 -28.90 0.08
C TRP A 387 41.32 -27.44 -0.30
N ALA A 388 41.85 -26.62 0.61
CA ALA A 388 42.17 -25.23 0.31
C ALA A 388 43.23 -25.10 -0.80
N ASN A 389 43.08 -24.12 -1.68
CA ASN A 389 44.03 -23.81 -2.78
C ASN A 389 44.18 -24.97 -3.81
N ASP A 390 43.11 -25.71 -4.09
CA ASP A 390 43.09 -26.78 -5.09
C ASP A 390 42.61 -26.32 -6.50
N GLY A 391 42.16 -25.07 -6.60
CA GLY A 391 41.66 -24.43 -7.81
C GLY A 391 40.16 -24.58 -8.03
N GLN A 392 39.42 -25.07 -7.04
CA GLN A 392 37.95 -25.06 -6.98
C GLN A 392 37.54 -24.44 -5.65
N CYS A 393 36.31 -23.94 -5.55
CA CYS A 393 35.75 -23.51 -4.27
C CYS A 393 35.03 -24.68 -3.59
N ASP A 394 35.54 -25.11 -2.44
CA ASP A 394 34.94 -26.18 -1.61
C ASP A 394 33.90 -25.68 -0.60
N ASP A 395 33.70 -24.36 -0.55
CA ASP A 395 32.74 -23.71 0.32
C ASP A 395 31.34 -23.66 -0.32
N TRP A 396 30.41 -24.44 0.21
CA TRP A 396 29.03 -24.53 -0.30
C TRP A 396 28.18 -23.27 -0.15
N ARG A 397 28.69 -22.20 0.49
CA ARG A 397 28.09 -20.86 0.47
C ARG A 397 28.14 -20.21 -0.92
N PHE A 398 28.85 -20.78 -1.86
CA PHE A 398 28.95 -20.33 -3.25
C PHE A 398 28.25 -21.29 -4.22
N THR A 399 28.03 -20.83 -5.46
CA THR A 399 27.47 -21.62 -6.56
C THR A 399 28.12 -21.24 -7.88
N GLY A 400 28.27 -22.19 -8.81
CA GLY A 400 28.86 -21.92 -10.13
C GLY A 400 29.74 -23.05 -10.66
N GLU A 401 30.36 -22.84 -11.83
CA GLU A 401 31.16 -23.87 -12.51
C GLU A 401 32.50 -24.15 -11.80
N GLY A 402 33.02 -23.17 -11.06
CA GLY A 402 34.25 -23.28 -10.26
C GLY A 402 34.09 -24.03 -8.93
N MET A 403 32.88 -24.51 -8.60
CA MET A 403 32.63 -25.24 -7.36
C MET A 403 33.16 -26.67 -7.38
N ALA A 404 33.64 -27.15 -6.24
CA ALA A 404 33.98 -28.55 -6.08
C ALA A 404 32.74 -29.45 -6.23
N LYS A 405 32.93 -30.60 -6.89
CA LYS A 405 31.83 -31.56 -7.15
C LYS A 405 31.29 -32.26 -5.90
N LYS A 406 32.02 -32.18 -4.79
CA LYS A 406 31.67 -32.80 -3.52
C LYS A 406 31.96 -31.81 -2.41
N LEU A 407 30.93 -31.08 -2.03
CA LEU A 407 31.02 -30.09 -0.97
C LEU A 407 30.84 -30.78 0.39
N SER A 408 31.58 -30.31 1.39
CA SER A 408 31.48 -30.80 2.77
C SER A 408 31.33 -29.63 3.73
N SER A 409 30.54 -29.82 4.77
CA SER A 409 30.27 -28.80 5.79
C SER A 409 31.50 -28.46 6.64
N MET A 410 32.54 -29.30 6.62
CA MET A 410 33.80 -29.03 7.32
C MET A 410 34.72 -28.07 6.56
N ASP A 411 34.42 -27.80 5.28
CA ASP A 411 35.27 -27.01 4.38
C ASP A 411 34.76 -25.56 4.20
N VAL A 412 33.64 -25.24 4.87
CA VAL A 412 33.10 -23.87 4.98
C VAL A 412 34.13 -22.95 5.59
N LEU A 413 34.30 -21.76 5.01
CA LEU A 413 35.30 -20.78 5.43
C LEU A 413 36.73 -21.36 5.43
N GLY A 414 36.93 -22.50 4.78
CA GLY A 414 38.15 -23.29 4.80
C GLY A 414 39.00 -23.14 3.54
N ASP A 415 38.47 -22.48 2.52
CA ASP A 415 39.04 -22.37 1.18
C ASP A 415 38.86 -20.96 0.60
N ALA A 416 39.30 -19.96 1.37
CA ALA A 416 39.02 -18.56 1.09
C ALA A 416 39.67 -18.08 -0.21
N SER A 417 40.92 -18.47 -0.46
CA SER A 417 41.70 -17.98 -1.60
C SER A 417 41.09 -18.38 -2.94
N ASP A 418 40.64 -19.63 -3.10
CA ASP A 418 40.03 -20.10 -4.34
C ASP A 418 38.62 -19.54 -4.54
N CYS A 419 37.79 -19.55 -3.49
CA CYS A 419 36.45 -18.98 -3.55
C CYS A 419 36.49 -17.49 -3.90
N GLN A 420 37.41 -16.72 -3.31
CA GLN A 420 37.56 -15.29 -3.64
C GLN A 420 38.05 -15.09 -5.08
N ALA A 421 39.01 -15.88 -5.54
CA ALA A 421 39.52 -15.80 -6.90
C ALA A 421 38.43 -16.10 -7.94
N LEU A 422 37.60 -17.11 -7.69
CA LEU A 422 36.53 -17.54 -8.59
C LEU A 422 35.32 -16.59 -8.59
N VAL A 423 35.03 -15.92 -7.47
CA VAL A 423 34.05 -14.82 -7.45
C VAL A 423 34.56 -13.64 -8.29
N ASN A 424 35.84 -13.26 -8.12
CA ASN A 424 36.43 -12.17 -8.88
C ASN A 424 36.54 -12.45 -10.38
N SER A 425 36.60 -13.73 -10.79
CA SER A 425 36.56 -14.12 -12.21
C SER A 425 35.15 -14.29 -12.75
N GLY A 426 34.12 -14.21 -11.89
CA GLY A 426 32.72 -14.43 -12.24
C GLY A 426 32.36 -15.90 -12.52
N GLU A 427 33.23 -16.85 -12.16
CA GLU A 427 33.01 -18.29 -12.38
C GLU A 427 32.11 -18.92 -11.30
N ILE A 428 32.07 -18.30 -10.13
CA ILE A 428 31.13 -18.61 -9.06
C ILE A 428 30.54 -17.31 -8.51
N SER A 429 29.35 -17.41 -7.93
CA SER A 429 28.72 -16.33 -7.18
C SER A 429 28.45 -16.79 -5.76
N ILE A 430 28.36 -15.81 -4.86
CA ILE A 430 27.86 -16.04 -3.50
C ILE A 430 26.40 -16.45 -3.63
N LYS A 431 26.00 -17.55 -2.99
CA LYS A 431 24.58 -17.89 -2.90
C LYS A 431 23.91 -16.80 -2.06
N PRO A 432 22.80 -16.19 -2.53
CA PRO A 432 22.09 -15.12 -1.80
C PRO A 432 21.74 -15.49 -0.35
N VAL A 433 21.60 -16.80 -0.07
CA VAL A 433 21.32 -17.44 1.22
C VAL A 433 22.43 -17.31 2.27
N PHE A 434 23.65 -16.94 1.87
CA PHE A 434 24.81 -16.90 2.76
C PHE A 434 25.53 -15.55 2.73
N ASP A 435 24.87 -14.54 2.16
CA ASP A 435 25.27 -13.16 2.28
C ASP A 435 25.06 -12.69 3.75
N PRO A 436 25.93 -11.85 4.33
CA PRO A 436 25.67 -11.20 5.61
C PRO A 436 24.31 -10.47 5.66
N ASN A 437 23.76 -10.10 4.49
CA ASN A 437 22.46 -9.48 4.30
C ASN A 437 21.28 -10.47 4.14
N TYR A 438 21.48 -11.78 4.34
CA TYR A 438 20.41 -12.80 4.27
C TYR A 438 19.38 -12.73 5.43
N VAL A 439 19.20 -11.55 6.00
CA VAL A 439 18.14 -11.20 6.96
C VAL A 439 17.08 -10.30 6.30
N LEU A 440 17.34 -9.80 5.08
CA LEU A 440 16.33 -9.09 4.28
C LEU A 440 15.24 -10.09 3.86
N GLY A 441 14.06 -9.96 4.48
CA GLY A 441 12.89 -10.83 4.27
C GLY A 441 12.56 -11.78 5.43
N ALA A 442 13.34 -11.81 6.52
CA ALA A 442 12.99 -12.58 7.71
C ALA A 442 12.00 -11.79 8.63
N PRO A 443 10.95 -12.43 9.18
CA PRO A 443 10.69 -13.86 9.14
C PRO A 443 10.17 -14.34 7.77
N TYR A 444 10.83 -15.35 7.20
CA TYR A 444 10.40 -15.91 5.91
C TYR A 444 9.07 -16.62 6.06
N ASP A 445 8.17 -16.41 5.10
CA ASP A 445 6.87 -17.07 5.09
C ASP A 445 7.05 -18.60 4.95
N SER A 446 6.74 -19.29 6.03
CA SER A 446 6.80 -20.74 6.15
C SER A 446 5.51 -21.43 5.69
N SER A 447 4.46 -20.67 5.35
CA SER A 447 3.12 -21.19 5.03
C SER A 447 3.10 -22.11 3.80
N GLY A 448 4.02 -21.89 2.85
CA GLY A 448 4.16 -22.68 1.62
C GLY A 448 5.01 -23.95 1.76
N VAL A 449 5.65 -24.18 2.91
CA VAL A 449 6.63 -25.25 3.09
C VAL A 449 6.08 -26.34 4.01
N ASN A 450 6.06 -27.58 3.53
CA ASN A 450 5.70 -28.72 4.36
C ASN A 450 6.90 -29.20 5.16
N PHE A 451 7.00 -28.80 6.43
CA PHE A 451 8.08 -29.22 7.34
C PHE A 451 7.87 -30.63 7.95
N GLY A 452 6.66 -31.19 7.84
CA GLY A 452 6.36 -32.53 8.36
C GLY A 452 6.07 -32.58 9.87
N ASP A 453 6.63 -33.59 10.57
CA ASP A 453 6.47 -33.80 12.01
C ASP A 453 7.82 -33.81 12.75
N ASN A 454 7.84 -34.16 14.05
CA ASN A 454 9.07 -34.30 14.85
C ASN A 454 9.32 -35.76 15.25
N SER A 455 9.05 -36.71 14.35
CA SER A 455 9.08 -38.14 14.69
C SER A 455 10.46 -38.81 14.59
N SER A 456 11.50 -38.11 14.14
CA SER A 456 12.85 -38.65 14.09
C SER A 456 13.46 -38.72 15.50
N SER A 457 14.54 -39.50 15.65
CA SER A 457 15.32 -39.52 16.90
C SER A 457 16.20 -38.30 17.10
N TYR A 458 16.35 -37.49 16.06
CA TYR A 458 17.21 -36.32 16.02
C TYR A 458 16.41 -35.00 16.11
N ALA A 459 15.09 -35.06 15.96
CA ALA A 459 14.23 -33.90 16.07
C ALA A 459 14.27 -33.19 17.43
N ASN A 460 14.09 -31.86 17.42
CA ASN A 460 14.10 -30.96 18.59
C ASN A 460 15.48 -30.86 19.27
N ASP A 461 16.56 -30.91 18.50
CA ASP A 461 17.92 -30.68 18.98
C ASP A 461 18.48 -29.29 18.57
N ASN A 462 17.64 -28.45 17.96
CA ASN A 462 17.95 -27.13 17.39
C ASN A 462 18.81 -27.17 16.11
N ILE A 463 18.86 -28.31 15.45
CA ILE A 463 19.50 -28.50 14.15
C ILE A 463 18.46 -29.12 13.22
N CYS A 464 18.33 -28.60 12.00
CA CYS A 464 17.43 -29.16 11.00
C CYS A 464 18.04 -30.44 10.38
N ASP A 465 17.42 -31.59 10.62
CA ASP A 465 17.85 -32.89 10.07
C ASP A 465 17.23 -33.23 8.72
N ASP A 466 16.31 -32.40 8.22
CA ASP A 466 15.59 -32.69 6.99
C ASP A 466 16.50 -32.52 5.76
N PRO A 467 16.72 -33.59 4.95
CA PRO A 467 17.63 -33.57 3.80
C PRO A 467 17.25 -32.59 2.68
N ARG A 468 16.02 -32.06 2.70
CA ARG A 468 15.57 -31.05 1.73
C ARG A 468 16.13 -29.66 2.03
N PHE A 469 16.57 -29.40 3.26
CA PHE A 469 17.06 -28.09 3.65
C PHE A 469 18.58 -28.01 3.58
N GLU A 470 19.06 -26.78 3.43
CA GLU A 470 20.49 -26.46 3.48
C GLU A 470 20.71 -25.12 4.18
N GLY A 471 21.69 -25.05 5.09
CA GLY A 471 22.12 -23.82 5.79
C GLY A 471 22.92 -24.11 7.06
N PRO A 472 23.52 -23.11 7.74
CA PRO A 472 24.29 -23.27 8.99
C PRO A 472 23.53 -23.94 10.13
N GLY A 473 22.20 -23.99 10.07
CA GLY A 473 21.36 -24.71 11.03
C GLY A 473 21.07 -26.16 10.65
N VAL A 474 21.57 -26.69 9.54
CA VAL A 474 21.27 -28.04 9.05
C VAL A 474 22.30 -29.07 9.53
N ALA A 475 21.86 -30.30 9.78
CA ALA A 475 22.71 -31.39 10.22
C ALA A 475 23.80 -31.71 9.20
N SER A 476 25.02 -31.92 9.69
CA SER A 476 26.17 -32.28 8.84
C SER A 476 26.04 -33.66 8.18
N THR A 477 25.19 -34.53 8.71
CA THR A 477 24.88 -35.84 8.14
C THR A 477 23.37 -35.97 7.99
N LEU A 478 22.90 -35.89 6.75
CA LEU A 478 21.49 -35.97 6.42
C LEU A 478 21.12 -37.41 6.06
N LEU A 479 20.06 -37.95 6.68
CA LEU A 479 19.55 -39.28 6.38
C LEU A 479 18.19 -39.17 5.70
N ASP A 480 17.95 -40.01 4.69
CA ASP A 480 16.62 -40.13 4.06
C ASP A 480 15.52 -40.49 5.08
N SER A 481 15.89 -41.10 6.21
CA SER A 481 14.95 -41.42 7.27
C SER A 481 14.39 -40.20 7.99
N ASP A 482 15.02 -39.02 7.87
CA ASP A 482 14.69 -37.80 8.63
C ASP A 482 13.95 -36.76 7.77
N LEU A 483 13.65 -37.11 6.51
CA LEU A 483 12.77 -36.37 5.62
C LEU A 483 11.41 -36.08 6.27
N GLU A 484 11.06 -34.79 6.40
CA GLU A 484 9.80 -34.31 6.99
C GLU A 484 9.58 -34.78 8.44
N LYS A 485 10.66 -34.96 9.21
CA LYS A 485 10.59 -35.49 10.60
C LYS A 485 11.28 -34.64 11.64
N ASP A 486 11.64 -33.42 11.28
CA ASP A 486 12.23 -32.45 12.18
C ASP A 486 11.65 -31.04 11.95
N SER A 487 10.32 -30.97 12.00
CA SER A 487 9.57 -29.79 11.64
C SER A 487 9.91 -28.56 12.48
N ALA A 488 10.07 -28.71 13.79
CA ALA A 488 10.23 -27.57 14.68
C ALA A 488 11.56 -26.84 14.47
N ASP A 489 12.66 -27.59 14.31
CA ASP A 489 13.99 -27.01 14.15
C ASP A 489 14.13 -26.45 12.72
N CYS A 490 13.70 -27.21 11.70
CA CYS A 490 13.72 -26.74 10.32
C CYS A 490 12.85 -25.51 10.10
N GLN A 491 11.63 -25.46 10.63
CA GLN A 491 10.75 -24.29 10.50
C GLN A 491 11.34 -23.07 11.21
N ALA A 492 11.79 -23.22 12.45
CA ALA A 492 12.35 -22.11 13.21
C ALA A 492 13.60 -21.53 12.53
N LEU A 493 14.47 -22.39 11.99
CA LEU A 493 15.67 -21.98 11.28
C LEU A 493 15.33 -21.37 9.90
N PHE A 494 14.32 -21.87 9.21
CA PHE A 494 13.87 -21.33 7.93
C PHE A 494 13.26 -19.93 8.10
N GLU A 495 12.35 -19.76 9.06
CA GLU A 495 11.75 -18.46 9.39
C GLU A 495 12.81 -17.44 9.83
N GLN A 496 13.86 -17.89 10.53
CA GLN A 496 14.99 -17.04 10.92
C GLN A 496 15.94 -16.68 9.77
N GLY A 497 15.73 -17.21 8.56
CA GLY A 497 16.66 -17.02 7.45
C GLY A 497 18.00 -17.72 7.66
N LYS A 498 18.03 -18.80 8.43
CA LYS A 498 19.28 -19.55 8.68
C LYS A 498 19.43 -20.76 7.77
N ILE A 499 18.34 -21.23 7.16
CA ILE A 499 18.36 -22.36 6.24
C ILE A 499 17.35 -22.11 5.12
N THR A 500 17.59 -22.69 3.94
CA THR A 500 16.70 -22.64 2.78
C THR A 500 16.26 -24.04 2.39
N LEU A 501 15.15 -24.13 1.66
CA LEU A 501 14.71 -25.35 0.99
C LEU A 501 15.42 -25.45 -0.38
N ARG A 502 15.97 -26.62 -0.71
CA ARG A 502 16.67 -26.88 -1.98
C ARG A 502 15.78 -26.93 -3.21
#